data_AF-A0AA35TA60-F1
#
_entry.id   AF-A0AA35TA60-F1
#
_cell.length_a   1.000
_cell.length_b   1.000
_cell.length_c   1.000
_cell.angle_alpha   90.00
_cell.angle_beta   90.00
_cell.angle_gamma   90.00
#
_symmetry.space_group_name_H-M   'P 1'
#
loop_
_entity.id
_entity.type
_entity.pdbx_description
1 polymer ?
#
loop_
_entity_poly.entity_id
_entity_poly.type
_entity_poly.pdbx_seq_one_letter_code
_entity_poly.pdbx_strand_id
1 'polypeptide(L)'
;MDESQQPLLQLEPSDAYPPPTAPGPALAAVEQNPGSSGAGVGFELVESTVPPPPVTEDAIPQPQDTPAPNIPTISEEEAREALLETVSAHCCYGKSAAREFIFTNITSSSAFHYELETFAEGRQTAWDHEPYNGQAIDGPQNGPAPQAWSILAQPDTNFRDHRKNFEIPHTASVKACHKCCGGGYNQCPQCLGSTKVHCKSCGGSGRKSEVHHEHHHDHHHHHDQHHHTVPCHCCHGTGRVTYANKELQSSDIKLYLYFCMYLASL
;
A
#
# COMPACT_ATOMS: atom_id res chain seq x y z
N MET A 1 0.14 70.31 -17.67
CA MET A 1 -0.89 69.97 -16.68
C MET A 1 -1.61 68.76 -17.24
N ASP A 2 -1.43 67.54 -16.79
CA ASP A 2 -0.70 66.98 -15.66
C ASP A 2 -0.43 65.53 -16.07
N GLU A 3 0.84 65.18 -16.28
CA GLU A 3 1.27 63.81 -16.58
C GLU A 3 1.58 63.16 -15.23
N SER A 4 0.57 62.58 -14.61
CA SER A 4 0.70 61.91 -13.32
C SER A 4 1.35 60.54 -13.52
N GLN A 5 2.69 60.51 -13.53
CA GLN A 5 3.47 59.30 -13.30
C GLN A 5 3.20 58.79 -11.88
N GLN A 6 2.58 57.61 -11.76
CA GLN A 6 2.62 56.85 -10.51
C GLN A 6 3.92 56.03 -10.47
N PRO A 7 4.60 55.94 -9.31
CA PRO A 7 5.88 55.25 -9.22
C PRO A 7 5.69 53.73 -9.23
N LEU A 8 6.53 53.05 -10.01
CA LEU A 8 6.78 51.62 -9.92
C LEU A 8 7.15 51.27 -8.48
N LEU A 9 6.26 50.60 -7.76
CA LEU A 9 6.60 49.91 -6.53
C LEU A 9 7.52 48.74 -6.90
N GLN A 10 8.82 48.95 -6.76
CA GLN A 10 9.81 47.90 -6.73
C GLN A 10 9.47 47.00 -5.54
N LEU A 11 8.92 45.82 -5.83
CA LEU A 11 8.77 44.75 -4.86
C LEU A 11 10.19 44.22 -4.57
N GLU A 12 10.69 44.53 -3.39
CA GLU A 12 11.89 43.93 -2.82
C GLU A 12 11.74 42.40 -2.80
N PRO A 13 12.83 41.62 -2.98
CA PRO A 13 12.75 40.15 -2.99
C PRO A 13 12.40 39.64 -1.60
N SER A 14 11.11 39.39 -1.36
CA SER A 14 10.64 38.79 -0.12
C SER A 14 11.03 37.31 -0.10
N ASP A 15 11.98 37.00 0.78
CA ASP A 15 12.18 35.72 1.46
C ASP A 15 12.09 34.46 0.58
N ALA A 16 13.26 34.03 0.12
CA ALA A 16 13.49 32.67 -0.35
C ALA A 16 12.95 31.67 0.68
N TYR A 17 11.81 31.06 0.35
CA TYR A 17 11.34 29.87 1.06
C TYR A 17 12.45 28.82 0.99
N PRO A 18 12.90 28.26 2.13
CA PRO A 18 13.88 27.20 2.09
C PRO A 18 13.30 26.00 1.31
N PRO A 19 14.12 25.28 0.53
CA PRO A 19 13.66 24.11 -0.22
C PRO A 19 13.00 23.11 0.72
N PRO A 20 11.97 22.37 0.29
CA PRO A 20 11.30 21.37 1.12
C PRO A 20 12.27 20.22 1.39
N THR A 21 13.10 20.43 2.40
CA THR A 21 13.97 19.43 2.97
C THR A 21 13.10 18.70 3.96
N ALA A 22 12.28 17.77 3.49
CA ALA A 22 11.66 16.80 4.36
C ALA A 22 12.67 15.65 4.52
N PRO A 23 13.54 15.64 5.56
CA PRO A 23 14.09 14.37 5.99
C PRO A 23 12.90 13.47 6.30
N GLY A 24 12.96 12.19 5.92
CA GLY A 24 11.99 11.20 6.39
C GLY A 24 11.82 11.30 7.91
N PRO A 25 10.72 10.79 8.48
CA PRO A 25 10.43 10.93 9.91
C PRO A 25 11.68 10.64 10.75
N ALA A 26 12.06 11.54 11.65
CA ALA A 26 13.30 11.40 12.39
C ALA A 26 13.30 10.08 13.17
N LEU A 27 14.39 9.30 13.07
CA LEU A 27 14.57 8.05 13.84
C LEU A 27 14.32 8.24 15.34
N ALA A 28 14.54 9.44 15.89
CA ALA A 28 14.33 9.77 17.29
C ALA A 28 12.85 9.87 17.69
N ALA A 29 11.94 10.13 16.75
CA ALA A 29 10.49 10.16 17.02
C ALA A 29 9.93 8.76 17.36
N VAL A 30 10.63 7.71 16.96
CA VAL A 30 10.34 6.31 17.33
C VAL A 30 10.71 6.00 18.80
N GLU A 31 11.53 6.83 19.45
CA GLU A 31 12.14 6.53 20.75
C GLU A 31 11.38 7.10 21.98
N GLN A 32 10.22 7.76 21.81
CA GLN A 32 9.50 8.37 22.92
C GLN A 32 8.29 7.56 23.41
N ASN A 33 8.54 6.52 24.22
CA ASN A 33 7.71 6.29 25.41
C ASN A 33 8.32 5.28 26.42
N PRO A 34 9.17 5.72 27.36
CA PRO A 34 9.47 4.94 28.55
C PRO A 34 8.46 5.32 29.65
N GLY A 35 7.34 4.60 29.72
CA GLY A 35 6.50 4.61 30.92
C GLY A 35 5.02 4.84 30.70
N SER A 36 4.29 3.78 30.33
CA SER A 36 3.01 3.52 31.00
C SER A 36 2.73 2.02 31.01
N SER A 37 2.38 1.54 32.19
CA SER A 37 2.04 0.16 32.45
C SER A 37 0.73 -0.17 31.73
N GLY A 38 0.74 -1.20 30.88
CA GLY A 38 -0.48 -1.92 30.50
C GLY A 38 -1.39 -1.24 29.47
N ALA A 39 -0.91 -1.02 28.26
CA ALA A 39 -1.72 -1.08 27.03
C ALA A 39 -0.76 -1.30 25.85
N GLY A 40 -1.16 -2.09 24.86
CA GLY A 40 -0.29 -2.52 23.76
C GLY A 40 0.44 -1.35 23.10
N VAL A 41 1.78 -1.39 23.15
CA VAL A 41 2.64 -0.50 22.37
C VAL A 41 2.64 -0.98 20.92
N GLY A 42 1.64 -0.52 20.17
CA GLY A 42 1.70 -0.54 18.71
C GLY A 42 2.70 0.52 18.28
N PHE A 43 3.68 0.13 17.47
CA PHE A 43 4.49 1.07 16.70
C PHE A 43 3.52 1.75 15.73
N GLU A 44 3.09 2.97 16.05
CA GLU A 44 2.28 3.76 15.14
C GLU A 44 3.16 4.08 13.92
N LEU A 45 2.81 3.51 12.76
CA LEU A 45 3.44 3.87 11.49
C LEU A 45 3.28 5.38 11.33
N VAL A 46 4.36 6.13 11.56
CA VAL A 46 4.39 7.56 11.21
C VAL A 46 4.51 7.64 9.69
N GLU A 47 3.39 7.38 9.00
CA GLU A 47 3.27 7.58 7.55
C GLU A 47 3.39 9.08 7.28
N SER A 48 4.55 9.49 6.76
CA SER A 48 4.79 10.87 6.34
C SER A 48 4.63 10.95 4.83
N THR A 49 3.62 11.67 4.35
CA THR A 49 3.42 11.96 2.93
C THR A 49 4.54 12.86 2.41
N VAL A 50 5.12 12.52 1.27
CA VAL A 50 6.19 13.30 0.65
C VAL A 50 5.61 14.12 -0.51
N PRO A 51 5.62 15.46 -0.44
CA PRO A 51 5.13 16.29 -1.54
C PRO A 51 6.01 16.14 -2.77
N PRO A 52 5.44 16.16 -4.00
CA PRO A 52 6.23 16.16 -5.24
C PRO A 52 7.13 17.40 -5.34
N PRO A 53 8.26 17.31 -6.06
CA PRO A 53 9.09 18.48 -6.33
C PRO A 53 8.28 19.53 -7.11
N PRO A 54 8.54 20.83 -6.88
CA PRO A 54 7.89 21.89 -7.64
C PRO A 54 8.22 21.74 -9.13
N VAL A 55 7.20 21.85 -9.97
CA VAL A 55 7.36 21.86 -11.43
C VAL A 55 7.96 23.21 -11.83
N THR A 56 9.11 23.21 -12.50
CA THR A 56 9.68 24.42 -13.09
C THR A 56 9.00 24.72 -14.43
N GLU A 57 8.75 25.99 -14.74
CA GLU A 57 8.07 26.38 -16.00
C GLU A 57 8.80 25.86 -17.25
N ASP A 58 10.13 25.77 -17.21
CA ASP A 58 10.96 25.20 -18.29
C ASP A 58 10.72 23.69 -18.52
N ALA A 59 10.08 22.99 -17.58
CA ALA A 59 9.77 21.57 -17.68
C ALA A 59 8.44 21.29 -18.38
N ILE A 60 7.61 22.32 -18.62
CA ILE A 60 6.36 22.17 -19.36
C ILE A 60 6.70 22.11 -20.85
N PRO A 61 6.44 21.00 -21.56
CA PRO A 61 6.68 20.94 -22.99
C PRO A 61 5.90 22.07 -23.68
N GLN A 62 6.60 22.93 -24.41
CA GLN A 62 5.91 23.94 -25.20
C GLN A 62 5.01 23.25 -26.23
N PRO A 63 3.78 23.74 -26.44
CA PRO A 63 2.90 23.23 -27.47
C PRO A 63 3.66 23.21 -28.80
N GLN A 64 3.91 22.02 -29.33
CA GLN A 64 4.44 21.89 -30.68
C GLN A 64 3.28 22.15 -31.62
N ASP A 65 3.41 23.16 -32.48
CA ASP A 65 2.48 23.43 -33.58
C ASP A 65 2.50 22.24 -34.54
N THR A 66 1.70 21.24 -34.22
CA THR A 66 1.43 20.12 -35.10
C THR A 66 0.39 20.59 -36.11
N PRO A 67 0.65 20.44 -37.42
CA PRO A 67 -0.35 20.74 -38.43
C PRO A 67 -1.63 19.98 -38.11
N ALA A 68 -2.76 20.69 -38.16
CA ALA A 68 -4.06 20.06 -37.95
C ALA A 68 -4.17 18.81 -38.86
N PRO A 69 -4.62 17.65 -38.31
CA PRO A 69 -4.78 16.46 -39.12
C PRO A 69 -5.71 16.75 -40.30
N ASN A 70 -5.36 16.24 -41.47
CA ASN A 70 -6.15 16.44 -42.68
C ASN A 70 -7.54 15.82 -42.49
N ILE A 71 -8.58 16.67 -42.49
CA ILE A 71 -9.96 16.23 -42.26
C ILE A 71 -10.42 15.49 -43.52
N PRO A 72 -10.75 14.19 -43.46
CA PRO A 72 -11.23 13.46 -44.61
C PRO A 72 -12.54 14.10 -45.10
N THR A 73 -12.57 14.46 -46.37
CA THR A 73 -13.74 15.04 -47.04
C THR A 73 -14.52 13.94 -47.74
N ILE A 74 -15.83 13.92 -47.55
CA ILE A 74 -16.74 13.00 -48.25
C ILE A 74 -17.16 13.61 -49.59
N SER A 75 -17.05 12.82 -50.66
CA SER A 75 -17.56 13.18 -51.99
C SER A 75 -19.09 13.07 -52.07
N GLU A 76 -19.68 13.73 -53.05
CA GLU A 76 -21.14 13.68 -53.25
C GLU A 76 -21.63 12.26 -53.57
N GLU A 77 -20.83 11.50 -54.31
CA GLU A 77 -21.09 10.10 -54.63
C GLU A 77 -21.13 9.23 -53.37
N GLU A 78 -20.14 9.36 -52.49
CA GLU A 78 -20.07 8.63 -51.22
C GLU A 78 -21.21 9.02 -50.26
N ALA A 79 -21.53 10.31 -50.17
CA ALA A 79 -22.66 10.79 -49.36
C ALA A 79 -23.99 10.22 -49.85
N ARG A 80 -24.18 10.13 -51.18
CA ARG A 80 -25.39 9.56 -51.79
C ARG A 80 -25.49 8.06 -51.59
N GLU A 81 -24.38 7.35 -51.72
CA GLU A 81 -24.33 5.90 -51.48
C GLU A 81 -24.70 5.58 -50.03
N ALA A 82 -24.11 6.28 -49.06
CA ALA A 82 -24.43 6.13 -47.64
C ALA A 82 -25.90 6.46 -47.31
N LEU A 83 -26.47 7.49 -47.95
CA LEU A 83 -27.89 7.83 -47.81
C LEU A 83 -28.79 6.72 -48.37
N LEU A 84 -28.46 6.17 -49.54
CA LEU A 84 -29.21 5.09 -50.16
C LEU A 84 -29.13 3.78 -49.35
N GLU A 85 -27.95 3.47 -48.80
CA GLU A 85 -27.76 2.32 -47.90
C GLU A 85 -28.66 2.47 -46.67
N THR A 86 -28.59 3.62 -46.00
CA THR A 86 -29.42 3.93 -44.82
C THR A 86 -30.91 3.81 -45.12
N VAL A 87 -31.37 4.39 -46.23
CA VAL A 87 -32.77 4.32 -46.66
C VAL A 87 -33.19 2.89 -46.99
N SER A 88 -32.30 2.09 -47.58
CA SER A 88 -32.58 0.70 -47.92
C SER A 88 -32.71 -0.22 -46.69
N ALA A 89 -32.03 0.12 -45.59
CA ALA A 89 -32.12 -0.60 -44.32
C ALA A 89 -33.44 -0.36 -43.56
N HIS A 90 -34.21 0.68 -43.94
CA HIS A 90 -35.47 1.03 -43.31
C HIS A 90 -36.66 0.66 -44.22
N CYS A 91 -37.46 -0.32 -43.78
CA CYS A 91 -38.45 -1.04 -44.61
C CYS A 91 -39.57 -0.19 -45.25
N CYS A 92 -39.75 1.07 -44.81
CA CYS A 92 -40.81 1.96 -45.29
C CYS A 92 -40.30 3.26 -45.90
N TYR A 93 -38.99 3.43 -46.08
CA TYR A 93 -38.45 4.65 -46.69
C TYR A 93 -38.45 4.54 -48.22
N GLY A 94 -39.01 5.55 -48.88
CA GLY A 94 -39.02 5.64 -50.34
C GLY A 94 -37.62 5.95 -50.89
N LYS A 95 -37.12 5.14 -51.83
CA LYS A 95 -35.78 5.32 -52.44
C LYS A 95 -35.70 6.48 -53.43
N SER A 96 -36.84 6.91 -54.01
CA SER A 96 -36.85 7.97 -55.04
C SER A 96 -36.33 9.29 -54.50
N ALA A 97 -36.73 9.69 -53.29
CA ALA A 97 -36.27 10.92 -52.65
C ALA A 97 -34.75 10.94 -52.42
N ALA A 98 -34.15 9.80 -52.06
CA ALA A 98 -32.70 9.68 -51.87
C ALA A 98 -31.91 9.65 -53.18
N ARG A 99 -32.50 9.16 -54.28
CA ARG A 99 -31.86 9.17 -55.61
C ARG A 99 -31.87 10.54 -56.26
N GLU A 100 -32.98 11.25 -56.13
CA GLU A 100 -33.22 12.56 -56.75
C GLU A 100 -32.75 13.73 -55.87
N PHE A 101 -32.20 13.44 -54.69
CA PHE A 101 -31.68 14.44 -53.78
C PHE A 101 -30.50 15.20 -54.42
N ILE A 102 -30.61 16.53 -54.45
CA ILE A 102 -29.59 17.44 -54.97
C ILE A 102 -28.79 17.99 -53.79
N PHE A 103 -27.50 17.66 -53.72
CA PHE A 103 -26.59 18.24 -52.74
C PHE A 103 -26.22 19.66 -53.19
N THR A 104 -26.60 20.66 -52.41
CA THR A 104 -26.27 22.07 -52.69
C THR A 104 -24.93 22.47 -52.09
N ASN A 105 -24.56 21.87 -50.96
CA ASN A 105 -23.28 22.06 -50.30
C ASN A 105 -23.00 20.86 -49.37
N ILE A 106 -21.75 20.39 -49.35
CA ILE A 106 -21.26 19.39 -48.40
C ILE A 106 -20.14 20.02 -47.60
N THR A 107 -20.41 20.31 -46.32
CA THR A 107 -19.41 20.83 -45.39
C THR A 107 -18.95 19.70 -44.47
N SER A 108 -17.68 19.34 -44.55
CA SER A 108 -17.09 18.35 -43.65
C SER A 108 -16.61 19.04 -42.37
N SER A 109 -17.03 18.52 -41.21
CA SER A 109 -16.54 18.95 -39.90
C SER A 109 -16.10 17.72 -39.11
N SER A 110 -14.97 17.81 -38.41
CA SER A 110 -14.53 16.76 -37.49
C SER A 110 -14.99 17.08 -36.06
N ALA A 111 -15.31 16.02 -35.32
CA ALA A 111 -15.43 16.07 -33.87
C ALA A 111 -14.45 15.02 -33.31
N PHE A 112 -13.61 15.41 -32.37
CA PHE A 112 -12.69 14.51 -31.71
C PHE A 112 -13.34 14.01 -30.42
N HIS A 113 -13.47 12.70 -30.29
CA HIS A 113 -13.73 12.08 -29.00
C HIS A 113 -12.35 11.74 -28.40
N TYR A 114 -12.00 12.40 -27.31
CA TYR A 114 -10.82 12.06 -26.52
C TYR A 114 -11.26 11.63 -25.14
N GLU A 115 -10.54 10.65 -24.60
CA GLU A 115 -10.63 10.25 -23.20
C GLU A 115 -9.33 10.69 -22.54
N LEU A 116 -9.45 11.51 -21.49
CA LEU A 116 -8.30 11.96 -20.72
C LEU A 116 -8.17 11.06 -19.48
N GLU A 117 -7.25 10.12 -19.54
CA GLU A 117 -6.85 9.34 -18.38
C GLU A 117 -5.68 10.05 -17.69
N THR A 118 -5.92 10.55 -16.48
CA THR A 118 -4.85 11.11 -15.65
C THR A 118 -4.37 10.07 -14.64
N PHE A 119 -3.06 10.03 -14.44
CA PHE A 119 -2.44 9.19 -13.42
C PHE A 119 -1.76 10.09 -12.40
N ALA A 120 -2.00 9.81 -11.12
CA ALA A 120 -1.35 10.52 -10.02
C ALA A 120 -0.42 9.58 -9.28
N GLU A 121 0.77 10.09 -8.94
CA GLU A 121 1.75 9.40 -8.11
C GLU A 121 1.77 10.03 -6.71
N GLY A 122 1.63 9.19 -5.69
CA GLY A 122 1.83 9.54 -4.30
C GLY A 122 3.00 8.78 -3.70
N ARG A 123 3.85 9.49 -2.94
CA ARG A 123 4.95 8.89 -2.17
C ARG A 123 4.76 9.11 -0.67
N GLN A 124 5.01 8.08 0.11
CA GLN A 124 5.01 8.13 1.57
C GLN A 124 6.23 7.42 2.12
N THR A 125 6.73 7.86 3.28
CA THR A 125 7.84 7.17 3.95
C THR A 125 7.43 6.71 5.34
N ALA A 126 7.85 5.51 5.72
CA ALA A 126 7.67 4.99 7.08
C ALA A 126 8.80 4.04 7.47
N TRP A 127 9.14 4.04 8.76
CA TRP A 127 10.10 3.10 9.33
C TRP A 127 9.44 1.73 9.52
N ASP A 128 10.17 0.68 9.17
CA ASP A 128 9.78 -0.70 9.43
C ASP A 128 10.94 -1.47 10.10
N HIS A 129 10.63 -2.61 10.71
CA HIS A 129 11.59 -3.41 11.44
C HIS A 129 11.47 -4.90 11.11
N GLU A 130 12.61 -5.55 10.94
CA GLU A 130 12.68 -6.99 10.71
C GLU A 130 13.68 -7.67 11.66
N PRO A 131 13.53 -8.99 11.90
CA PRO A 131 14.51 -9.78 12.64
C PRO A 131 15.94 -9.62 12.08
N TYR A 132 16.90 -9.23 12.91
CA TYR A 132 18.30 -9.29 12.52
C TYR A 132 18.87 -10.69 12.72
N ASN A 133 19.26 -11.33 11.62
CA ASN A 133 19.81 -12.69 11.57
C ASN A 133 21.29 -12.72 11.12
N GLY A 134 21.99 -11.58 11.17
CA GLY A 134 23.36 -11.45 10.68
C GLY A 134 23.49 -11.05 9.21
N GLN A 135 22.41 -10.56 8.59
CA GLN A 135 22.46 -10.00 7.24
C GLN A 135 23.35 -8.75 7.16
N ALA A 136 23.84 -8.41 5.97
CA ALA A 136 24.54 -7.15 5.73
C ALA A 136 23.58 -5.96 5.87
N ILE A 137 24.06 -4.87 6.46
CA ILE A 137 23.26 -3.69 6.79
C ILE A 137 23.76 -2.50 5.99
N ASP A 138 22.87 -1.96 5.16
CA ASP A 138 23.13 -0.74 4.41
C ASP A 138 22.75 0.50 5.22
N GLY A 139 23.65 0.90 6.12
CA GLY A 139 23.43 2.04 7.01
C GLY A 139 24.07 3.34 6.53
N PRO A 140 23.92 4.43 7.32
CA PRO A 140 24.42 5.77 6.98
C PRO A 140 25.94 5.85 6.75
N GLN A 141 26.70 4.84 7.21
CA GLN A 141 28.14 4.73 6.96
C GLN A 141 28.48 4.51 5.48
N ASN A 142 27.54 4.03 4.67
CA ASN A 142 27.74 3.75 3.24
C ASN A 142 27.40 4.94 2.34
N GLY A 143 26.83 6.02 2.90
CA GLY A 143 26.49 7.24 2.16
C GLY A 143 25.30 7.99 2.75
N PRO A 144 25.00 9.19 2.24
CA PRO A 144 23.77 9.90 2.59
C PRO A 144 22.55 9.20 1.95
N ALA A 145 21.46 9.10 2.70
CA ALA A 145 20.20 8.59 2.17
C ALA A 145 19.68 9.49 1.03
N PRO A 146 19.20 8.91 -0.10
CA PRO A 146 18.65 9.69 -1.19
C PRO A 146 17.30 10.31 -0.80
N GLN A 147 16.93 11.38 -1.51
CA GLN A 147 15.59 11.96 -1.38
C GLN A 147 14.54 10.98 -1.92
N ALA A 148 13.35 10.97 -1.31
CA ALA A 148 12.28 10.05 -1.67
C ALA A 148 11.91 10.12 -3.16
N TRP A 149 11.89 11.31 -3.79
CA TRP A 149 11.61 11.50 -5.21
C TRP A 149 12.77 11.18 -6.15
N SER A 150 13.99 11.08 -5.64
CA SER A 150 15.17 10.67 -6.42
C SER A 150 15.26 9.14 -6.59
N ILE A 151 14.47 8.37 -5.84
CA ILE A 151 14.37 6.92 -5.98
C ILE A 151 13.56 6.61 -7.23
N LEU A 152 14.09 5.78 -8.12
CA LEU A 152 13.39 5.35 -9.32
C LEU A 152 12.29 4.36 -8.96
N ALA A 153 11.05 4.83 -8.94
CA ALA A 153 9.86 4.01 -8.74
C ALA A 153 9.07 3.98 -10.05
N GLN A 154 9.25 2.93 -10.86
CA GLN A 154 8.49 2.76 -12.09
C GLN A 154 7.28 1.83 -11.88
N PRO A 155 6.13 2.18 -12.48
CA PRO A 155 4.98 1.28 -12.51
C PRO A 155 5.27 0.00 -13.28
N ASP A 156 4.65 -1.12 -12.88
CA ASP A 156 4.69 -2.35 -13.68
C ASP A 156 3.81 -2.24 -14.92
N THR A 157 2.73 -1.48 -14.83
CA THR A 157 1.78 -1.24 -15.92
C THR A 157 1.24 0.17 -15.79
N ASN A 158 1.29 0.93 -16.89
CA ASN A 158 0.70 2.26 -16.94
C ASN A 158 -0.83 2.17 -16.80
N PHE A 159 -1.44 3.22 -16.26
CA PHE A 159 -2.91 3.34 -16.15
C PHE A 159 -3.58 2.20 -15.37
N ARG A 160 -2.93 1.75 -14.28
CA ARG A 160 -3.52 0.81 -13.31
C ARG A 160 -3.10 1.19 -11.91
N ASP A 161 -4.03 1.06 -10.97
CA ASP A 161 -3.74 1.25 -9.57
C ASP A 161 -2.73 0.21 -9.08
N HIS A 162 -1.68 0.66 -8.41
CA HIS A 162 -0.73 -0.24 -7.77
C HIS A 162 0.03 0.45 -6.64
N ARG A 163 0.50 -0.38 -5.71
CA ARG A 163 1.33 0.03 -4.58
C ARG A 163 2.63 -0.78 -4.58
N LYS A 164 3.76 -0.10 -4.43
CA LYS A 164 5.08 -0.72 -4.27
C LYS A 164 5.81 -0.13 -3.06
N ASN A 165 6.62 -0.96 -2.43
CA ASN A 165 7.43 -0.57 -1.28
C ASN A 165 8.91 -0.75 -1.65
N PHE A 166 9.73 0.26 -1.39
CA PHE A 166 11.15 0.24 -1.66
C PHE A 166 11.91 0.56 -0.39
N GLU A 167 12.93 -0.23 -0.06
CA GLU A 167 13.88 0.14 1.01
C GLU A 167 14.67 1.39 0.56
N ILE A 168 14.75 2.41 1.40
CA ILE A 168 15.54 3.60 1.13
C ILE A 168 17.01 3.30 1.43
N PRO A 169 17.92 3.41 0.45
CA PRO A 169 19.34 3.13 0.64
C PRO A 169 19.97 3.93 1.79
N HIS A 170 20.95 3.31 2.45
CA HIS A 170 21.75 3.91 3.52
C HIS A 170 20.95 4.33 4.77
N THR A 171 19.76 3.76 4.99
CA THR A 171 18.93 4.04 6.17
C THR A 171 18.86 2.90 7.18
N ALA A 172 19.36 1.71 6.84
CA ALA A 172 19.26 0.53 7.68
C ALA A 172 20.11 0.67 8.94
N SER A 173 19.60 0.21 10.08
CA SER A 173 20.33 0.23 11.34
C SER A 173 19.92 -0.92 12.24
N VAL A 174 20.89 -1.53 12.93
CA VAL A 174 20.60 -2.58 13.91
C VAL A 174 20.37 -1.93 15.26
N LYS A 175 19.16 -2.10 15.81
CA LYS A 175 18.84 -1.70 17.17
C LYS A 175 18.46 -2.91 18.01
N ALA A 176 18.50 -2.73 19.33
CA ALA A 176 17.94 -3.71 20.25
C ALA A 176 16.47 -3.95 19.88
N CYS A 177 16.03 -5.21 19.89
CA CYS A 177 14.66 -5.52 19.51
C CYS A 177 13.68 -4.79 20.44
N HIS A 178 12.75 -4.01 19.88
CA HIS A 178 11.78 -3.22 20.65
C HIS A 178 10.88 -4.09 21.55
N LYS A 179 10.70 -5.37 21.20
CA LYS A 179 9.81 -6.29 21.91
C LYS A 179 10.47 -6.96 23.11
N CYS A 180 11.74 -7.32 22.99
CA CYS A 180 12.50 -7.97 24.08
C CYS A 180 13.53 -7.05 24.74
N CYS A 181 13.63 -5.79 24.30
CA CYS A 181 14.61 -4.79 24.72
C CYS A 181 16.06 -5.30 24.65
N GLY A 182 16.40 -6.10 23.64
CA GLY A 182 17.73 -6.71 23.51
C GLY A 182 17.97 -7.96 24.38
N GLY A 183 16.99 -8.40 25.16
CA GLY A 183 17.09 -9.56 26.04
C GLY A 183 17.12 -10.91 25.30
N GLY A 184 16.78 -10.93 24.01
CA GLY A 184 16.82 -12.14 23.18
C GLY A 184 15.65 -13.11 23.38
N TYR A 185 14.76 -12.86 24.35
CA TYR A 185 13.55 -13.65 24.57
C TYR A 185 12.37 -12.74 24.91
N ASN A 186 11.21 -13.02 24.32
CA ASN A 186 9.96 -12.41 24.74
C ASN A 186 9.34 -13.28 25.82
N GLN A 187 9.01 -12.72 26.98
CA GLN A 187 8.29 -13.46 28.00
C GLN A 187 6.90 -13.81 27.46
N CYS A 188 6.63 -15.10 27.25
CA CYS A 188 5.28 -15.52 26.91
C CYS A 188 4.35 -15.17 28.09
N PRO A 189 3.23 -14.45 27.86
CA PRO A 189 2.37 -13.96 28.93
C PRO A 189 1.70 -15.10 29.72
N GLN A 190 1.65 -16.31 29.14
CA GLN A 190 1.10 -17.48 29.81
C GLN A 190 2.11 -18.19 30.71
N CYS A 191 3.41 -18.07 30.42
CA CYS A 191 4.48 -18.77 31.16
C CYS A 191 5.48 -17.86 31.87
N LEU A 192 5.36 -16.54 31.68
CA LEU A 192 6.26 -15.52 32.23
C LEU A 192 7.74 -15.80 31.91
N GLY A 193 8.02 -16.37 30.74
CA GLY A 193 9.37 -16.76 30.32
C GLY A 193 9.82 -18.15 30.77
N SER A 194 8.99 -18.91 31.52
CA SER A 194 9.29 -20.30 31.83
C SER A 194 9.11 -21.19 30.60
N THR A 195 10.14 -21.91 30.17
CA THR A 195 10.06 -22.85 29.04
C THR A 195 9.08 -23.99 29.29
N LYS A 196 8.75 -24.27 30.56
CA LYS A 196 7.79 -25.29 30.99
C LYS A 196 6.87 -24.74 32.06
N VAL A 197 5.56 -24.85 31.85
CA VAL A 197 4.54 -24.52 32.88
C VAL A 197 3.74 -25.75 33.24
N HIS A 198 3.13 -25.71 34.42
CA HIS A 198 2.19 -26.75 34.84
C HIS A 198 1.03 -26.83 33.83
N CYS A 199 0.74 -28.05 33.40
CA CYS A 199 -0.39 -28.32 32.53
C CYS A 199 -1.68 -28.02 33.30
N LYS A 200 -2.36 -26.91 32.95
CA LYS A 200 -3.62 -26.48 33.59
C LYS A 200 -4.67 -27.59 33.55
N SER A 201 -4.71 -28.36 32.47
CA SER A 201 -5.67 -29.44 32.27
C SER A 201 -5.56 -30.55 33.32
N CYS A 202 -4.37 -30.85 33.84
CA CYS A 202 -4.18 -31.88 34.89
C CYS A 202 -3.63 -31.31 36.21
N GLY A 203 -3.55 -29.99 36.34
CA GLY A 203 -2.95 -29.33 37.51
C GLY A 203 -1.47 -29.68 37.74
N GLY A 204 -0.76 -30.18 36.73
CA GLY A 204 0.64 -30.59 36.87
C GLY A 204 0.89 -32.07 37.16
N SER A 205 -0.16 -32.87 37.40
CA SER A 205 -0.02 -34.30 37.76
C SER A 205 0.39 -35.21 36.59
N GLY A 206 0.20 -34.72 35.35
CA GLY A 206 0.41 -35.51 34.14
C GLY A 206 -0.68 -36.55 33.86
N ARG A 207 -1.68 -36.69 34.74
CA ARG A 207 -2.71 -37.72 34.65
C ARG A 207 -4.10 -37.13 34.88
N LYS A 208 -5.12 -37.76 34.30
CA LYS A 208 -6.53 -37.44 34.53
C LYS A 208 -7.27 -38.71 34.94
N SER A 209 -8.19 -38.58 35.89
CA SER A 209 -9.15 -39.63 36.20
C SER A 209 -10.31 -39.54 35.21
N GLU A 210 -10.50 -40.60 34.43
CA GLU A 210 -11.67 -40.77 33.60
C GLU A 210 -12.56 -41.84 34.25
N VAL A 211 -13.86 -41.55 34.30
CA VAL A 211 -14.85 -42.50 34.80
C VAL A 211 -15.47 -43.15 33.60
N HIS A 212 -15.33 -44.47 33.50
CA HIS A 212 -16.04 -45.26 32.50
C HIS A 212 -17.24 -45.92 33.17
N HIS A 213 -18.41 -45.73 32.55
CA HIS A 213 -19.64 -46.41 32.92
C HIS A 213 -19.85 -47.54 31.93
N GLU A 214 -19.55 -48.76 32.35
CA GLU A 214 -19.79 -49.95 31.55
C GLU A 214 -21.20 -50.46 31.86
N HIS A 215 -22.04 -50.60 30.83
CA HIS A 215 -23.39 -51.12 30.96
C HIS A 215 -23.41 -52.58 30.53
N HIS A 216 -23.52 -53.50 31.49
CA HIS A 216 -23.76 -54.91 31.19
C HIS A 216 -25.27 -55.17 31.15
N HIS A 217 -25.78 -55.53 29.96
CA HIS A 217 -27.14 -56.02 29.79
C HIS A 217 -27.19 -57.52 30.08
N ASP A 218 -27.20 -57.86 31.36
CA ASP A 218 -27.61 -59.19 31.82
C ASP A 218 -28.94 -59.09 32.57
N HIS A 219 -29.54 -60.23 32.93
CA HIS A 219 -30.88 -60.32 33.54
C HIS A 219 -31.05 -59.56 34.87
N HIS A 220 -29.97 -58.96 35.40
CA HIS A 220 -29.93 -58.02 36.50
C HIS A 220 -29.15 -56.75 36.11
N HIS A 221 -29.77 -55.57 36.24
CA HIS A 221 -29.10 -54.29 35.99
C HIS A 221 -28.11 -53.97 37.12
N HIS A 222 -26.81 -54.09 36.83
CA HIS A 222 -25.73 -53.58 37.67
C HIS A 222 -25.02 -52.42 36.98
N HIS A 223 -24.75 -51.35 37.75
CA HIS A 223 -23.93 -50.22 37.32
C HIS A 223 -22.63 -50.24 38.13
N ASP A 224 -21.54 -50.67 37.50
CA ASP A 224 -20.21 -50.57 38.08
C ASP A 224 -19.51 -49.33 37.54
N GLN A 225 -19.02 -48.48 38.44
CA GLN A 225 -18.23 -47.30 38.09
C GLN A 225 -16.75 -47.64 38.24
N HIS A 226 -16.03 -47.65 37.11
CA HIS A 226 -14.59 -47.85 37.11
C HIS A 226 -13.86 -46.53 36.89
N HIS A 227 -12.97 -46.20 37.82
CA HIS A 227 -12.08 -45.04 37.72
C HIS A 227 -10.76 -45.47 37.09
N HIS A 228 -10.49 -45.01 35.87
CA HIS A 228 -9.21 -45.24 35.20
C HIS A 228 -8.38 -43.97 35.21
N THR A 229 -7.09 -44.10 35.52
CA THR A 229 -6.17 -42.97 35.46
C THR A 229 -5.41 -43.03 34.14
N VAL A 230 -5.75 -42.11 33.22
CA VAL A 230 -5.13 -42.02 31.90
C VAL A 230 -4.09 -40.91 31.85
N PRO A 231 -3.04 -41.02 31.02
CA PRO A 231 -2.10 -39.92 30.81
C PRO A 231 -2.83 -38.71 30.23
N CYS A 232 -2.54 -37.52 30.76
CA CYS A 232 -3.18 -36.30 30.29
C CYS A 232 -2.78 -36.02 28.84
N HIS A 233 -3.77 -35.98 27.95
CA HIS A 233 -3.56 -35.73 26.52
C HIS A 233 -2.83 -34.41 26.24
N CYS A 234 -3.16 -33.33 26.98
CA CYS A 234 -2.57 -32.01 26.76
C CYS A 234 -1.05 -31.92 27.04
N CYS A 235 -0.50 -32.81 27.87
CA CYS A 235 0.92 -32.82 28.20
C CYS A 235 1.58 -34.19 28.01
N HIS A 236 0.86 -35.13 27.38
CA HIS A 236 1.29 -36.51 27.15
C HIS A 236 1.95 -37.18 28.37
N GLY A 237 1.34 -37.06 29.55
CA GLY A 237 1.87 -37.69 30.77
C GLY A 237 2.94 -36.91 31.54
N THR A 238 3.48 -35.82 30.99
CA THR A 238 4.62 -35.09 31.59
C THR A 238 4.25 -34.10 32.69
N GLY A 239 2.96 -33.75 32.81
CA GLY A 239 2.47 -32.74 33.74
C GLY A 239 2.84 -31.30 33.36
N ARG A 240 3.60 -31.09 32.28
CA ARG A 240 4.08 -29.77 31.87
C ARG A 240 3.86 -29.53 30.38
N VAL A 241 3.59 -28.29 30.00
CA VAL A 241 3.50 -27.87 28.61
C VAL A 241 4.71 -26.99 28.28
N THR A 242 5.38 -27.31 27.18
CA THR A 242 6.54 -26.56 26.69
C THR A 242 6.10 -25.42 25.80
N TYR A 243 6.61 -24.22 26.08
CA TYR A 243 6.44 -23.05 25.23
C TYR A 243 7.77 -22.72 24.58
N ALA A 244 7.79 -22.57 23.25
CA ALA A 244 8.96 -22.08 22.54
C ALA A 244 9.01 -20.54 22.64
N ASN A 245 10.07 -20.01 23.23
CA ASN A 245 10.37 -18.58 23.12
C ASN A 245 11.19 -18.40 21.83
N LYS A 246 10.73 -17.52 20.93
CA LYS A 246 11.46 -17.19 19.71
C LYS A 246 12.64 -16.27 20.07
N GLU A 247 13.85 -16.68 19.69
CA GLU A 247 15.06 -15.90 19.88
C GLU A 247 15.09 -14.76 18.86
N LEU A 248 15.14 -13.53 19.35
CA LEU A 248 15.21 -12.31 18.55
C LEU A 248 15.92 -11.28 19.41
N GLN A 249 17.23 -11.13 19.25
CA GLN A 249 18.07 -10.23 20.06
C GLN A 249 18.08 -8.80 19.52
N SER A 250 18.02 -8.64 18.21
CA SER A 250 18.06 -7.34 17.55
C SER A 250 17.07 -7.26 16.40
N SER A 251 16.69 -6.03 16.09
CA SER A 251 15.85 -5.68 14.94
C SER A 251 16.66 -4.80 14.01
N ASP A 252 16.59 -5.13 12.73
CA ASP A 252 17.04 -4.29 11.63
C ASP A 252 15.92 -3.31 11.32
N ILE A 253 16.20 -2.02 11.43
CA ILE A 253 15.24 -0.93 11.25
C ILE A 253 15.60 -0.18 9.97
N LYS A 254 14.64 -0.08 9.05
CA LYS A 254 14.82 0.44 7.69
C LYS A 254 13.73 1.44 7.36
N LEU A 255 14.05 2.46 6.57
CA LEU A 255 13.06 3.39 6.05
C LEU A 255 12.54 2.86 4.72
N TYR A 256 11.22 2.76 4.57
CA TYR A 256 10.58 2.34 3.33
C TYR A 256 9.90 3.53 2.65
N LEU A 257 9.99 3.56 1.33
CA LEU A 257 9.21 4.40 0.43
C LEU A 257 8.02 3.59 -0.09
N TYR A 258 6.81 4.04 0.24
CA TYR A 258 5.56 3.56 -0.32
C TYR A 258 5.21 4.44 -1.51
N PHE A 259 5.15 3.80 -2.67
CA PHE A 259 4.75 4.39 -3.94
C PHE A 259 3.35 3.91 -4.26
N CYS A 260 2.43 4.85 -4.45
CA CYS A 260 1.06 4.57 -4.84
C CYS A 260 0.75 5.29 -6.15
N MET A 261 0.17 4.56 -7.09
CA MET A 261 -0.40 5.13 -8.30
C MET A 261 -1.89 4.93 -8.34
N TYR A 262 -2.60 5.97 -8.78
CA TYR A 262 -4.05 5.98 -8.90
C TYR A 262 -4.48 6.49 -10.28
N LEU A 263 -5.46 5.82 -10.86
CA LEU A 263 -6.25 6.36 -11.97
C LEU A 263 -7.19 7.45 -11.46
N ALA A 264 -7.06 8.64 -12.01
CA ALA A 264 -8.00 9.72 -11.81
C ALA A 264 -8.82 9.90 -13.11
N SER A 265 -10.05 9.43 -13.09
CA SER A 265 -11.06 9.80 -14.09
C SER A 265 -11.57 11.20 -13.75
N LEU A 266 -11.37 12.14 -14.68
CA LEU A 266 -11.92 13.50 -14.63
C LEU A 266 -13.33 13.54 -15.20
#